data_AF-A0A521K869-F1
#
_entry.id   AF-A0A521K869-F1
#
_cell.length_a   1.000
_cell.length_b   1.000
_cell.length_c   1.000
_cell.angle_alpha   90.00
_cell.angle_beta   90.00
_cell.angle_gamma   90.00
#
_symmetry.space_group_name_H-M   'P 1'
#
loop_
_entity.id
_entity.type
_entity.pdbx_description
1 polymer ?
#
loop_
_entity_poly.entity_id
_entity_poly.type
_entity_poly.pdbx_seq_one_letter_code
_entity_poly.pdbx_strand_id
1 'polypeptide(L)'
;MNKRLIIALAIILTVAPFGVKASTLDVNKTVFILSDRKLSENAYIAGGQVTVSGAAEKDVVVAGGKVLLTAPVKGDVLILSGSADVLEGVDGDVRVMGGQVTITKPIKGDLVVVAGMVTVLPTASVGGDVIIMGGTVDLGGDVAGQLDVNGADVNLNATVHGPATVHARDIVRIGEGAKFNSSLSYSSPKEALVADGAQLGTEVTYTQGGSIRHKEIPTSGKGLLLMIAAILGALILVKFVGI
;
A
#
# COMPACT_ATOMS: atom_id res chain seq x y z
N MET A 1 18.14 -17.67 -8.44
CA MET A 1 16.74 -18.09 -8.29
C MET A 1 16.54 -19.44 -8.98
N ASN A 2 16.25 -20.49 -8.22
CA ASN A 2 16.25 -21.87 -8.74
C ASN A 2 15.08 -22.04 -9.72
N LYS A 3 15.37 -22.45 -10.96
CA LYS A 3 14.37 -22.67 -12.03
C LYS A 3 13.19 -23.57 -11.58
N ARG A 4 13.43 -24.45 -10.59
CA ARG A 4 12.42 -25.31 -9.97
C ARG A 4 11.38 -24.56 -9.12
N LEU A 5 11.73 -23.42 -8.54
CA LEU A 5 10.84 -22.58 -7.73
C LEU A 5 9.87 -21.79 -8.63
N ILE A 6 10.33 -21.31 -9.78
CA ILE A 6 9.51 -20.63 -10.80
C ILE A 6 8.50 -21.62 -11.42
N ILE A 7 8.92 -22.86 -11.63
CA ILE A 7 8.05 -23.93 -12.15
C ILE A 7 6.98 -24.33 -11.12
N ALA A 8 7.32 -24.39 -9.83
CA ALA A 8 6.34 -24.69 -8.78
C ALA A 8 5.26 -23.59 -8.65
N LEU A 9 5.65 -22.31 -8.76
CA LEU A 9 4.70 -21.19 -8.73
C LEU A 9 3.82 -21.12 -9.98
N ALA A 10 4.35 -21.54 -11.15
CA ALA A 10 3.59 -21.66 -12.39
C ALA A 10 2.62 -22.85 -12.40
N ILE A 11 2.89 -23.91 -11.63
CA ILE A 11 2.01 -25.09 -11.55
C ILE A 11 0.77 -24.80 -10.69
N ILE A 12 0.90 -24.03 -9.60
CA ILE A 12 -0.26 -23.60 -8.80
C ILE A 12 -1.21 -22.69 -9.61
N LEU A 13 -0.69 -21.97 -10.62
CA LEU A 13 -1.47 -21.12 -11.52
C LEU A 13 -2.07 -21.83 -12.74
N THR A 14 -1.69 -23.10 -13.00
CA THR A 14 -2.07 -23.84 -14.22
C THR A 14 -2.85 -25.13 -13.96
N VAL A 15 -3.22 -25.44 -12.71
CA VAL A 15 -4.31 -26.39 -12.43
C VAL A 15 -5.61 -25.74 -12.90
N ALA A 16 -5.94 -26.06 -14.15
CA ALA A 16 -6.92 -25.43 -15.00
C ALA A 16 -8.35 -25.39 -14.42
N PRO A 17 -9.18 -24.42 -14.87
CA PRO A 17 -10.59 -24.33 -14.53
C PRO A 17 -11.38 -25.40 -15.29
N PHE A 18 -11.23 -26.67 -14.90
CA PHE A 18 -12.12 -27.72 -15.35
C PHE A 18 -13.32 -27.76 -14.41
N GLY A 19 -14.40 -27.07 -14.82
CA GLY A 19 -15.73 -27.32 -14.28
C GLY A 19 -16.07 -26.64 -12.96
N VAL A 20 -15.59 -25.42 -12.71
CA VAL A 20 -16.24 -24.57 -11.70
C VAL A 20 -17.62 -24.20 -12.27
N LYS A 21 -18.66 -24.96 -11.89
CA LYS A 21 -20.03 -24.48 -11.96
C LYS A 21 -20.02 -23.07 -11.40
N ALA A 22 -20.56 -22.10 -12.14
CA ALA A 22 -20.67 -20.72 -11.70
C ALA A 22 -21.18 -20.72 -10.26
N SER A 23 -20.28 -20.52 -9.30
CA SER A 23 -20.68 -20.13 -7.98
C SER A 23 -21.27 -18.74 -8.19
N THR A 24 -22.51 -18.55 -7.76
CA THR A 24 -22.99 -17.19 -7.54
C THR A 24 -21.99 -16.55 -6.58
N LEU A 25 -21.13 -15.68 -7.12
CA LEU A 25 -20.21 -14.89 -6.31
C LEU A 25 -21.12 -13.91 -5.57
N ASP A 26 -21.54 -14.30 -4.38
CA ASP A 26 -22.37 -13.47 -3.53
C ASP A 26 -21.48 -12.40 -2.89
N VAL A 27 -21.22 -11.35 -3.68
CA VAL A 27 -20.41 -10.18 -3.30
C VAL A 27 -21.08 -9.37 -2.18
N ASN A 28 -22.25 -9.80 -1.69
CA ASN A 28 -22.99 -9.14 -0.62
C ASN A 28 -22.77 -9.78 0.77
N LYS A 29 -21.93 -10.81 0.86
CA LYS A 29 -21.59 -11.40 2.16
C LYS A 29 -20.76 -10.42 2.99
N THR A 30 -21.36 -9.89 4.05
CA THR A 30 -20.66 -9.08 5.04
C THR A 30 -20.09 -9.99 6.12
N VAL A 31 -18.80 -9.91 6.36
CA VAL A 31 -18.11 -10.64 7.42
C VAL A 31 -17.74 -9.67 8.53
N PHE A 32 -18.29 -9.91 9.72
CA PHE A 32 -17.93 -9.19 10.94
C PHE A 32 -17.16 -10.11 11.85
N ILE A 33 -15.91 -9.75 12.15
CA ILE A 33 -15.16 -10.37 13.25
C ILE A 33 -15.35 -9.50 14.48
N LEU A 34 -16.22 -9.98 15.37
CA LEU A 34 -16.62 -9.26 16.58
C LEU A 34 -15.47 -9.11 17.59
N SER A 35 -15.53 -8.03 18.38
CA SER A 35 -14.50 -7.65 19.36
C SER A 35 -14.35 -8.60 20.54
N ASP A 36 -15.36 -9.43 20.82
CA ASP A 36 -15.33 -10.45 21.88
C ASP A 36 -14.44 -11.66 21.51
N ARG A 37 -14.04 -11.79 20.24
CA ARG A 37 -13.13 -12.82 19.76
C ARG A 37 -11.73 -12.24 19.56
N LYS A 38 -10.80 -12.64 20.42
CA LYS A 38 -9.37 -12.49 20.12
C LYS A 38 -8.98 -13.44 18.99
N LEU A 39 -8.29 -12.93 17.98
CA LEU A 39 -7.71 -13.74 16.92
C LEU A 39 -6.30 -14.16 17.37
N SER A 40 -6.19 -15.28 18.08
CA SER A 40 -4.92 -15.79 18.63
C SER A 40 -3.98 -16.39 17.57
N GLU A 41 -4.52 -16.71 16.41
CA GLU A 41 -3.81 -17.28 15.27
C GLU A 41 -3.91 -16.36 14.05
N ASN A 42 -3.15 -16.65 13.00
CA ASN A 42 -3.25 -15.92 11.74
C ASN A 42 -4.69 -15.94 11.21
N ALA A 43 -5.20 -14.79 10.81
CA ALA A 43 -6.54 -14.65 10.29
C ALA A 43 -6.53 -14.55 8.76
N TYR A 44 -7.35 -15.37 8.10
CA TYR A 44 -7.53 -15.35 6.65
C TYR A 44 -9.02 -15.15 6.37
N ILE A 45 -9.39 -13.98 5.85
CA ILE A 45 -10.78 -13.55 5.75
C ILE A 45 -11.09 -13.10 4.33
N ALA A 46 -12.20 -13.56 3.78
CA ALA A 46 -12.69 -13.10 2.48
C ALA A 46 -14.19 -12.80 2.54
N GLY A 47 -14.62 -11.70 1.94
CA GLY A 47 -16.03 -11.29 1.91
C GLY A 47 -16.28 -10.12 0.98
N GLY A 48 -17.56 -9.80 0.72
CA GLY A 48 -17.94 -8.59 -0.01
C GLY A 48 -17.58 -7.32 0.77
N GLN A 49 -17.96 -7.32 2.04
CA GLN A 49 -17.53 -6.33 3.02
C GLN A 49 -16.96 -7.07 4.22
N VAL A 50 -15.77 -6.68 4.69
CA VAL A 50 -15.11 -7.28 5.85
C VAL A 50 -14.85 -6.20 6.89
N THR A 51 -15.31 -6.41 8.10
CA THR A 51 -14.95 -5.59 9.26
C THR A 51 -14.25 -6.46 10.29
N VAL A 52 -13.02 -6.08 10.64
CA VAL A 52 -12.22 -6.74 11.67
C VAL A 52 -12.23 -5.86 12.92
N SER A 53 -13.00 -6.28 13.93
CA SER A 53 -13.15 -5.55 15.21
C SER A 53 -12.59 -6.33 16.41
N GLY A 54 -12.16 -7.58 16.21
CA GLY A 54 -11.41 -8.36 17.19
C GLY A 54 -9.91 -8.10 17.05
N ALA A 55 -9.23 -7.85 18.18
CA ALA A 55 -7.78 -7.70 18.19
C ALA A 55 -7.09 -8.99 17.73
N ALA A 56 -6.06 -8.84 16.88
CA ALA A 56 -5.29 -9.96 16.35
C ALA A 56 -3.90 -10.03 16.98
N GLU A 57 -3.55 -11.20 17.51
CA GLU A 57 -2.25 -11.46 18.14
C GLU A 57 -1.18 -11.87 17.11
N LYS A 58 -1.57 -12.15 15.86
CA LYS A 58 -0.68 -12.52 14.74
C LYS A 58 -1.11 -11.83 13.44
N ASP A 59 -0.75 -12.40 12.29
CA ASP A 59 -0.96 -11.83 10.96
C ASP A 59 -2.45 -11.82 10.56
N VAL A 60 -2.85 -10.82 9.79
CA VAL A 60 -4.20 -10.66 9.22
C VAL A 60 -4.12 -10.53 7.71
N VAL A 61 -4.72 -11.48 7.00
CA VAL A 61 -4.86 -11.46 5.53
C VAL A 61 -6.34 -11.32 5.18
N VAL A 62 -6.71 -10.25 4.49
CA VAL A 62 -8.11 -9.95 4.16
C VAL A 62 -8.28 -9.63 2.69
N ALA A 63 -9.30 -10.23 2.06
CA ALA A 63 -9.74 -9.87 0.73
C ALA A 63 -11.22 -9.45 0.72
N GLY A 64 -11.55 -8.30 0.13
CA GLY A 64 -12.96 -7.95 -0.03
C GLY A 64 -13.24 -6.63 -0.74
N GLY A 65 -14.48 -6.42 -1.19
CA GLY A 65 -14.86 -5.17 -1.86
C GLY A 65 -14.63 -3.94 -0.97
N LYS A 66 -14.99 -4.03 0.30
CA LYS A 66 -14.68 -3.04 1.34
C LYS A 66 -14.07 -3.72 2.56
N VAL A 67 -12.93 -3.23 3.04
CA VAL A 67 -12.27 -3.74 4.24
C VAL A 67 -12.15 -2.62 5.27
N LEU A 68 -12.57 -2.90 6.50
CA LEU A 68 -12.49 -1.99 7.63
C LEU A 68 -11.75 -2.69 8.78
N LEU A 69 -10.53 -2.23 9.08
CA LEU A 69 -9.74 -2.73 10.21
C LEU A 69 -9.90 -1.78 11.40
N THR A 70 -10.71 -2.18 12.39
CA THR A 70 -11.13 -1.38 13.56
C THR A 70 -10.57 -1.92 14.88
N ALA A 71 -9.59 -2.80 14.82
CA ALA A 71 -8.93 -3.36 15.99
C ALA A 71 -7.43 -3.50 15.73
N PRO A 72 -6.60 -3.41 16.78
CA PRO A 72 -5.16 -3.49 16.62
C PRO A 72 -4.71 -4.89 16.16
N VAL A 73 -3.63 -4.92 15.40
CA VAL A 73 -3.00 -6.15 14.89
C VAL A 73 -1.55 -6.21 15.37
N LYS A 74 -1.16 -7.33 16.00
CA LYS A 74 0.19 -7.53 16.51
C LYS A 74 1.19 -8.04 15.47
N GLY A 75 0.72 -8.75 14.46
CA GLY A 75 1.54 -9.20 13.33
C GLY A 75 1.41 -8.29 12.11
N ASP A 76 1.59 -8.89 10.94
CA ASP A 76 1.51 -8.20 9.65
C ASP A 76 0.06 -8.11 9.15
N VAL A 77 -0.22 -7.13 8.29
CA VAL A 77 -1.50 -6.97 7.61
C VAL A 77 -1.31 -7.02 6.10
N LEU A 78 -2.04 -7.90 5.42
CA LEU A 78 -2.17 -7.93 3.96
C LEU A 78 -3.64 -7.74 3.57
N ILE A 79 -3.95 -6.67 2.84
CA ILE A 79 -5.31 -6.37 2.40
C ILE A 79 -5.38 -6.25 0.87
N LEU A 80 -6.31 -7.00 0.27
CA LEU A 80 -6.69 -6.88 -1.14
C LEU A 80 -8.14 -6.41 -1.23
N SER A 81 -8.38 -5.19 -1.73
CA SER A 81 -9.72 -4.62 -1.66
C SER A 81 -10.13 -3.67 -2.78
N GLY A 82 -11.42 -3.34 -2.86
CA GLY A 82 -11.87 -2.16 -3.60
C GLY A 82 -11.60 -0.88 -2.80
N SER A 83 -11.88 -0.91 -1.50
CA SER A 83 -11.53 0.13 -0.52
C SER A 83 -11.05 -0.48 0.79
N ALA A 84 -10.02 0.11 1.40
CA ALA A 84 -9.50 -0.31 2.70
C ALA A 84 -9.32 0.89 3.64
N ASP A 85 -9.90 0.79 4.83
CA ASP A 85 -9.70 1.73 5.93
C ASP A 85 -8.99 1.01 7.08
N VAL A 86 -7.73 1.40 7.34
CA VAL A 86 -6.92 0.92 8.46
C VAL A 86 -7.01 1.93 9.60
N LEU A 87 -7.93 1.66 10.53
CA LEU A 87 -8.33 2.60 11.57
C LEU A 87 -7.63 2.41 12.91
N GLU A 88 -6.87 1.32 13.05
CA GLU A 88 -6.15 0.96 14.27
C GLU A 88 -4.70 0.60 13.99
N GLY A 89 -3.89 0.61 15.06
CA GLY A 89 -2.45 0.39 14.96
C GLY A 89 -2.05 -1.03 14.58
N VAL A 90 -0.94 -1.14 13.84
CA VAL A 90 -0.34 -2.41 13.42
C VAL A 90 1.10 -2.48 13.93
N ASP A 91 1.46 -3.53 14.65
CA ASP A 91 2.80 -3.70 15.21
C ASP A 91 3.80 -4.30 14.20
N GLY A 92 3.33 -4.97 13.13
CA GLY A 92 4.14 -5.45 12.02
C GLY A 92 4.04 -4.57 10.77
N ASP A 93 4.20 -5.19 9.61
CA ASP A 93 4.12 -4.53 8.30
C ASP A 93 2.68 -4.38 7.82
N VAL A 94 2.40 -3.37 7.00
CA VAL A 94 1.12 -3.19 6.32
C VAL A 94 1.31 -3.17 4.81
N ARG A 95 0.63 -4.10 4.13
CA ARG A 95 0.64 -4.26 2.67
C ARG A 95 -0.78 -4.18 2.15
N VAL A 96 -1.11 -3.15 1.39
CA VAL A 96 -2.48 -2.91 0.92
C VAL A 96 -2.52 -2.66 -0.57
N MET A 97 -3.42 -3.37 -1.25
CA MET A 97 -3.76 -3.12 -2.64
C MET A 97 -5.25 -2.80 -2.74
N GLY A 98 -5.62 -1.69 -3.39
CA GLY A 98 -7.02 -1.42 -3.68
C GLY A 98 -7.31 -0.20 -4.55
N GLY A 99 -8.58 0.19 -4.64
CA GLY A 99 -8.99 1.41 -5.36
C GLY A 99 -8.73 2.67 -4.52
N GLN A 100 -9.09 2.60 -3.24
CA GLN A 100 -8.90 3.67 -2.25
C GLN A 100 -8.35 3.07 -0.94
N VAL A 101 -7.32 3.68 -0.37
CA VAL A 101 -6.70 3.23 0.88
C VAL A 101 -6.52 4.39 1.84
N THR A 102 -7.01 4.24 3.06
CA THR A 102 -6.86 5.20 4.16
C THR A 102 -6.12 4.57 5.32
N ILE A 103 -5.03 5.19 5.78
CA ILE A 103 -4.29 4.80 6.98
C ILE A 103 -4.38 5.93 8.00
N THR A 104 -4.81 5.61 9.24
CA THR A 104 -5.10 6.66 10.25
C THR A 104 -4.27 6.57 11.53
N LYS A 105 -3.61 5.43 11.78
CA LYS A 105 -2.92 5.13 13.04
C LYS A 105 -1.51 4.58 12.81
N PRO A 106 -0.67 4.52 13.87
CA PRO A 106 0.69 4.04 13.77
C PRO A 106 0.83 2.62 13.20
N ILE A 107 1.81 2.46 12.33
CA ILE A 107 2.35 1.19 11.84
C ILE A 107 3.80 1.12 12.33
N LYS A 108 4.18 0.08 13.06
CA LYS A 108 5.55 0.00 13.61
C LYS A 108 6.57 -0.53 12.61
N GLY A 109 6.15 -1.38 11.67
CA GLY A 109 6.98 -1.85 10.57
C GLY A 109 6.86 -0.96 9.33
N ASP A 110 6.90 -1.59 8.16
CA ASP A 110 6.87 -0.92 6.87
C ASP A 110 5.44 -0.75 6.34
N LEU A 111 5.25 0.22 5.44
CA LEU A 111 4.00 0.45 4.74
C LEU A 111 4.21 0.36 3.23
N VAL A 112 3.55 -0.60 2.58
CA VAL A 112 3.47 -0.69 1.12
C VAL A 112 2.02 -0.56 0.67
N VAL A 113 1.74 0.46 -0.16
CA VAL A 113 0.39 0.71 -0.68
C VAL A 113 0.39 0.84 -2.19
N VAL A 114 -0.50 0.09 -2.84
CA VAL A 114 -0.79 0.22 -4.27
C VAL A 114 -2.27 0.55 -4.44
N ALA A 115 -2.60 1.81 -4.77
CA ALA A 115 -4.00 2.19 -4.95
C ALA A 115 -4.27 3.36 -5.90
N GLY A 116 -5.49 3.49 -6.40
CA GLY A 116 -5.90 4.67 -7.19
C GLY A 116 -5.79 5.96 -6.37
N MET A 117 -6.23 5.92 -5.12
CA MET A 117 -6.12 6.99 -4.14
C MET A 117 -5.54 6.45 -2.84
N VAL A 118 -4.50 7.12 -2.33
CA VAL A 118 -3.84 6.79 -1.07
C VAL A 118 -3.87 7.99 -0.15
N THR A 119 -4.38 7.80 1.06
CA THR A 119 -4.38 8.83 2.11
C THR A 119 -3.77 8.26 3.38
N VAL A 120 -2.65 8.82 3.83
CA VAL A 120 -2.01 8.52 5.11
C VAL A 120 -2.16 9.75 5.98
N LEU A 121 -3.03 9.70 6.98
CA LEU A 121 -3.39 10.88 7.77
C LEU A 121 -2.22 11.37 8.65
N PRO A 122 -2.21 12.65 9.06
CA PRO A 122 -1.24 13.19 10.02
C PRO A 122 -1.23 12.50 11.39
N THR A 123 -2.29 11.77 11.74
CA THR A 123 -2.37 10.96 12.97
C THR A 123 -1.68 9.60 12.85
N ALA A 124 -1.25 9.21 11.65
CA ALA A 124 -0.47 8.01 11.40
C ALA A 124 1.03 8.29 11.52
N SER A 125 1.78 7.22 11.79
CA SER A 125 3.25 7.20 11.73
C SER A 125 3.68 5.83 11.21
N VAL A 126 4.75 5.76 10.43
CA VAL A 126 5.34 4.51 9.94
C VAL A 126 6.75 4.40 10.52
N GLY A 127 6.98 3.33 11.30
CA GLY A 127 8.23 3.10 12.02
C GLY A 127 9.38 2.62 11.14
N GLY A 128 9.07 2.10 9.94
CA GLY A 128 10.04 1.74 8.91
C GLY A 128 9.85 2.54 7.62
N ASP A 129 9.99 1.83 6.49
CA ASP A 129 9.98 2.40 5.15
C ASP A 129 8.55 2.53 4.59
N VAL A 130 8.35 3.50 3.70
CA VAL A 130 7.08 3.75 3.01
C VAL A 130 7.27 3.66 1.51
N ILE A 131 6.54 2.74 0.87
CA ILE A 131 6.47 2.61 -0.58
C ILE A 131 5.01 2.80 -1.02
N ILE A 132 4.75 3.84 -1.81
CA ILE A 132 3.41 4.14 -2.33
C ILE A 132 3.43 4.18 -3.84
N MET A 133 2.52 3.43 -4.46
CA MET A 133 2.21 3.52 -5.88
C MET A 133 0.74 3.91 -6.05
N GLY A 134 0.44 5.12 -6.50
CA GLY A 134 -0.95 5.51 -6.69
C GLY A 134 -1.24 6.66 -7.63
N GLY A 135 -2.51 6.81 -8.02
CA GLY A 135 -2.92 7.92 -8.88
C GLY A 135 -2.79 9.25 -8.15
N THR A 136 -3.49 9.36 -7.02
CA THR A 136 -3.42 10.50 -6.10
C THR A 136 -2.89 10.02 -4.75
N VAL A 137 -1.88 10.71 -4.23
CA VAL A 137 -1.22 10.37 -2.96
C VAL A 137 -1.23 11.60 -2.05
N ASP A 138 -1.88 11.47 -0.90
CA ASP A 138 -1.85 12.42 0.21
C ASP A 138 -1.14 11.78 1.41
N LEU A 139 0.10 12.18 1.66
CA LEU A 139 0.92 11.67 2.77
C LEU A 139 1.12 12.77 3.81
N GLY A 140 0.43 12.63 4.95
CA GLY A 140 0.58 13.52 6.12
C GLY A 140 1.22 12.87 7.34
N GLY A 141 1.31 11.53 7.39
CA GLY A 141 1.88 10.80 8.53
C GLY A 141 3.41 10.82 8.58
N ASP A 142 3.97 10.71 9.78
CA ASP A 142 5.42 10.66 10.01
C ASP A 142 6.05 9.38 9.45
N VAL A 143 7.22 9.48 8.84
CA VAL A 143 7.94 8.35 8.22
C VAL A 143 9.35 8.28 8.79
N ALA A 144 9.61 7.25 9.60
CA ALA A 144 10.90 7.06 10.27
C ALA A 144 12.00 6.56 9.30
N GLY A 145 11.64 5.82 8.27
CA GLY A 145 12.55 5.27 7.27
C GLY A 145 12.62 6.06 5.97
N GLN A 146 12.94 5.34 4.89
CA GLN A 146 12.93 5.83 3.52
C GLN A 146 11.50 6.04 3.01
N LEU A 147 11.32 7.06 2.17
CA LEU A 147 10.08 7.30 1.42
C LEU A 147 10.31 7.08 -0.08
N ASP A 148 9.55 6.20 -0.70
CA ASP A 148 9.45 6.03 -2.16
C ASP A 148 7.99 6.20 -2.62
N VAL A 149 7.72 7.24 -3.39
CA VAL A 149 6.38 7.53 -3.90
C VAL A 149 6.38 7.61 -5.42
N ASN A 150 5.54 6.81 -6.04
CA ASN A 150 5.23 6.86 -7.46
C ASN A 150 3.76 7.24 -7.62
N GLY A 151 3.47 8.38 -8.23
CA GLY A 151 2.08 8.73 -8.52
C GLY A 151 1.86 9.78 -9.59
N ALA A 152 0.62 10.23 -9.75
CA ALA A 152 0.33 11.33 -10.68
C ALA A 152 0.31 12.68 -9.96
N ASP A 153 -0.57 12.79 -8.97
CA ASP A 153 -0.69 13.94 -8.09
C ASP A 153 -0.18 13.53 -6.71
N VAL A 154 0.94 14.09 -6.29
CA VAL A 154 1.57 13.77 -5.00
C VAL A 154 1.56 15.00 -4.10
N ASN A 155 1.00 14.85 -2.91
CA ASN A 155 0.93 15.88 -1.88
C ASN A 155 1.59 15.35 -0.60
N LEU A 156 2.66 16.01 -0.17
CA LEU A 156 3.48 15.63 0.97
C LEU A 156 3.40 16.70 2.04
N ASN A 157 2.86 16.34 3.20
CA ASN A 157 2.79 17.20 4.37
C ASN A 157 3.20 16.42 5.63
N ALA A 158 4.31 15.69 5.51
CA ALA A 158 4.81 14.73 6.48
C ALA A 158 6.25 15.07 6.93
N THR A 159 6.64 14.56 8.09
CA THR A 159 8.07 14.47 8.45
C THR A 159 8.63 13.16 7.93
N VAL A 160 9.75 13.21 7.21
CA VAL A 160 10.46 12.06 6.64
C VAL A 160 11.89 12.06 7.14
N HIS A 161 12.26 11.01 7.85
CA HIS A 161 13.55 10.90 8.52
C HIS A 161 14.65 10.33 7.62
N GLY A 162 14.33 9.38 6.75
CA GLY A 162 15.24 8.84 5.74
C GLY A 162 15.22 9.60 4.41
N PRO A 163 15.95 9.10 3.39
CA PRO A 163 15.90 9.63 2.04
C PRO A 163 14.48 9.56 1.46
N ALA A 164 14.09 10.58 0.69
CA ALA A 164 12.82 10.62 -0.02
C ALA A 164 13.04 10.63 -1.53
N THR A 165 12.40 9.70 -2.24
CA THR A 165 12.34 9.64 -3.70
C THR A 165 10.89 9.76 -4.15
N VAL A 166 10.61 10.72 -5.03
CA VAL A 166 9.25 11.02 -5.49
C VAL A 166 9.20 11.12 -7.01
N HIS A 167 8.43 10.24 -7.63
CA HIS A 167 8.15 10.27 -9.05
C HIS A 167 6.68 10.64 -9.28
N ALA A 168 6.43 11.89 -9.69
CA ALA A 168 5.09 12.36 -10.01
C ALA A 168 4.91 12.57 -11.51
N ARG A 169 3.82 12.06 -12.06
CA ARG A 169 3.47 12.22 -13.48
C ARG A 169 2.99 13.64 -13.80
N ASP A 170 2.30 14.30 -12.87
CA ASP A 170 1.69 15.60 -13.10
C ASP A 170 2.31 16.69 -12.21
N ILE A 171 2.26 16.51 -10.89
CA ILE A 171 2.72 17.54 -9.94
C ILE A 171 3.09 16.97 -8.58
N VAL A 172 4.10 17.58 -7.97
CA VAL A 172 4.45 17.41 -6.56
C VAL A 172 4.06 18.67 -5.80
N ARG A 173 3.35 18.51 -4.67
CA ARG A 173 3.06 19.56 -3.71
C ARG A 173 3.71 19.22 -2.38
N ILE A 174 4.43 20.18 -1.82
CA ILE A 174 5.09 20.06 -0.52
C ILE A 174 4.44 21.09 0.40
N GLY A 175 3.69 20.60 1.39
CA GLY A 175 2.92 21.40 2.32
C GLY A 175 3.75 22.08 3.40
N GLU A 176 3.12 23.00 4.13
CA GLU A 176 3.77 23.83 5.16
C GLU A 176 4.34 23.03 6.34
N GLY A 177 3.79 21.85 6.62
CA GLY A 177 4.24 20.96 7.69
C GLY A 177 5.24 19.91 7.23
N ALA A 178 5.64 19.92 5.96
CA ALA A 178 6.59 18.94 5.43
C ALA A 178 8.00 19.19 5.98
N LYS A 179 8.64 18.13 6.47
CA LYS A 179 10.02 18.18 6.97
C LYS A 179 10.81 16.96 6.55
N PHE A 180 11.73 17.14 5.61
CA PHE A 180 12.68 16.12 5.17
C PHE A 180 13.97 16.31 5.97
N ASN A 181 14.39 15.28 6.72
CA ASN A 181 15.61 15.34 7.53
C ASN A 181 16.86 14.82 6.78
N SER A 182 16.66 14.27 5.59
CA SER A 182 17.71 13.70 4.73
C SER A 182 17.62 14.29 3.31
N SER A 183 18.08 13.57 2.29
CA SER A 183 17.96 13.97 0.89
C SER A 183 16.53 13.83 0.35
N LEU A 184 16.09 14.80 -0.45
CA LEU A 184 14.86 14.74 -1.23
C LEU A 184 15.20 14.75 -2.73
N SER A 185 14.89 13.65 -3.42
CA SER A 185 14.93 13.56 -4.88
C SER A 185 13.51 13.51 -5.42
N TYR A 186 13.16 14.38 -6.35
CA TYR A 186 11.87 14.33 -7.00
C TYR A 186 11.92 14.60 -8.50
N SER A 187 10.95 14.03 -9.21
CA SER A 187 10.77 14.23 -10.64
C SER A 187 9.32 14.46 -11.02
N SER A 188 9.08 15.48 -11.84
CA SER A 188 7.78 15.82 -12.41
C SER A 188 7.94 16.69 -13.67
N PRO A 189 6.88 16.91 -14.46
CA PRO A 189 6.94 17.81 -15.62
C PRO A 189 7.25 19.27 -15.27
N LYS A 190 6.88 19.69 -14.05
CA LYS A 190 7.11 21.01 -13.47
C LYS A 190 7.74 20.87 -12.10
N GLU A 191 8.42 21.90 -11.63
CA GLU A 191 8.92 21.96 -10.26
C GLU A 191 7.79 21.82 -9.23
N ALA A 192 8.15 21.32 -8.04
CA ALA A 192 7.20 21.14 -6.95
C ALA A 192 6.64 22.49 -6.48
N LEU A 193 5.36 22.51 -6.12
CA LEU A 193 4.78 23.65 -5.40
C LEU A 193 5.13 23.49 -3.92
N VAL A 194 6.06 24.31 -3.44
CA VAL A 194 6.56 24.27 -2.07
C VAL A 194 5.96 25.41 -1.27
N ALA A 195 5.35 25.12 -0.13
CA ALA A 195 4.85 26.13 0.80
C ALA A 195 5.98 26.72 1.66
N ASP A 196 5.83 27.98 2.09
CA ASP A 196 6.87 28.73 2.83
C ASP A 196 7.36 28.07 4.13
N GLY A 197 6.54 27.20 4.74
CA GLY A 197 6.89 26.47 5.98
C GLY A 197 7.69 25.17 5.77
N ALA A 198 7.81 24.68 4.54
CA ALA A 198 8.42 23.39 4.26
C ALA A 198 9.94 23.37 4.51
N GLN A 199 10.44 22.30 5.12
CA GLN A 199 11.86 22.06 5.36
C GLN A 199 12.33 20.90 4.46
N LEU A 200 13.07 21.18 3.39
CA LEU A 200 13.38 20.19 2.34
C LEU A 200 14.63 19.33 2.56
N GLY A 201 15.29 19.45 3.71
CA GLY A 201 16.44 18.62 4.08
C GLY A 201 17.78 19.11 3.55
N THR A 202 18.79 18.23 3.59
CA THR A 202 20.20 18.59 3.37
C THR A 202 20.58 18.69 1.90
N GLU A 203 19.88 17.94 1.04
CA GLU A 203 20.12 17.88 -0.39
C GLU A 203 18.79 17.72 -1.12
N VAL A 204 18.52 18.61 -2.07
CA VAL A 204 17.30 18.57 -2.89
C VAL A 204 17.69 18.46 -4.35
N THR A 205 17.30 17.34 -4.97
CA THR A 205 17.52 17.11 -6.41
C THR A 205 16.19 17.09 -7.13
N TYR A 206 16.02 18.01 -8.07
CA TYR A 206 14.92 18.00 -9.02
C TYR A 206 15.40 17.47 -10.37
N THR A 207 14.70 16.47 -10.90
CA THR A 207 14.87 16.04 -12.29
C THR A 207 13.59 16.31 -13.05
N GLN A 208 13.66 17.11 -14.11
CA GLN A 208 12.52 17.29 -15.00
C GLN A 208 12.23 15.97 -15.72
N GLY A 209 11.10 15.35 -15.37
CA GLY A 209 10.61 14.13 -15.99
C GLY A 209 9.59 14.44 -17.07
N GLY A 210 9.78 13.90 -18.28
CA GLY A 210 8.76 13.99 -19.33
C GLY A 210 7.50 13.22 -18.94
N SER A 211 6.33 13.69 -19.39
CA SER A 211 5.07 12.94 -19.29
C SER A 211 5.28 11.54 -19.85
N ILE A 212 5.36 10.52 -18.99
CA ILE A 212 5.47 9.13 -19.43
C ILE A 212 4.28 8.88 -20.35
N ARG A 213 4.56 8.65 -21.64
CA ARG A 213 3.55 8.19 -22.61
C ARG A 213 2.80 7.05 -21.96
N HIS A 214 1.48 7.15 -21.95
CA HIS A 214 0.58 6.11 -21.47
C HIS A 214 1.02 4.77 -22.07
N LYS A 215 1.79 3.98 -21.32
CA LYS A 215 1.98 2.58 -21.66
C LYS A 215 0.65 1.99 -21.27
N GLU A 216 -0.16 1.65 -22.27
CA GLU A 216 -1.48 1.05 -22.05
C GLU A 216 -1.32 -0.01 -20.96
N ILE A 217 -1.95 0.24 -19.80
CA ILE A 217 -2.10 -0.80 -18.79
C ILE A 217 -2.85 -1.90 -19.53
N PRO A 218 -2.28 -3.12 -19.65
CA PRO A 218 -2.87 -4.11 -20.51
C PRO A 218 -4.27 -4.45 -19.97
N THR A 219 -5.29 -3.93 -20.64
CA THR A 219 -6.71 -4.09 -20.31
C THR A 219 -7.23 -5.48 -20.67
N SER A 220 -6.45 -6.25 -21.43
CA SER A 220 -6.70 -7.67 -21.60
C SER A 220 -6.63 -8.38 -20.23
N GLY A 221 -7.61 -9.22 -19.93
CA GLY A 221 -7.69 -9.89 -18.63
C GLY A 221 -6.41 -10.65 -18.24
N LYS A 222 -5.64 -11.15 -19.22
CA LYS A 222 -4.35 -11.81 -19.01
C LYS A 222 -3.25 -10.86 -18.57
N GLY A 223 -3.18 -9.65 -19.15
CA GLY A 223 -2.17 -8.67 -18.78
C GLY A 223 -2.43 -8.05 -17.42
N LEU A 224 -3.70 -7.79 -17.09
CA LEU A 224 -4.12 -7.35 -15.75
C LEU A 224 -3.79 -8.42 -14.70
N LEU A 225 -4.07 -9.70 -14.98
CA LEU A 225 -3.74 -10.82 -14.10
C LEU A 225 -2.24 -10.96 -13.84
N LEU A 226 -1.39 -10.85 -14.87
CA LEU A 226 0.06 -10.92 -14.71
C LEU A 226 0.60 -9.74 -13.90
N MET A 227 -0.01 -8.55 -14.04
CA MET A 227 0.40 -7.37 -13.28
C MET A 227 0.01 -7.49 -11.81
N ILE A 228 -1.22 -7.93 -11.52
CA ILE A 228 -1.68 -8.23 -10.16
C ILE A 228 -0.80 -9.32 -9.55
N ALA A 229 -0.50 -10.40 -10.29
CA ALA A 229 0.38 -11.47 -9.82
C ALA A 229 1.82 -10.98 -9.55
N ALA A 230 2.34 -10.04 -10.34
CA ALA A 230 3.64 -9.44 -10.11
C ALA A 230 3.65 -8.55 -8.85
N ILE A 231 2.61 -7.74 -8.65
CA ILE A 231 2.45 -6.88 -7.47
C ILE A 231 2.28 -7.75 -6.22
N LEU A 232 1.41 -8.76 -6.26
CA LEU A 232 1.26 -9.73 -5.18
C LEU A 232 2.57 -10.50 -4.92
N GLY A 233 3.28 -10.88 -5.98
CA GLY A 233 4.59 -11.52 -5.87
C GLY A 233 5.61 -10.63 -5.17
N ALA A 234 5.68 -9.34 -5.52
CA ALA A 234 6.53 -8.36 -4.85
C ALA A 234 6.11 -8.17 -3.38
N LEU A 235 4.82 -7.97 -3.13
CA LEU A 235 4.25 -7.83 -1.79
C LEU A 235 4.47 -9.08 -0.92
N ILE A 236 4.65 -10.27 -1.50
CA ILE A 236 4.96 -11.48 -0.74
C ILE A 236 6.47 -11.64 -0.56
N LEU A 237 7.28 -11.27 -1.56
CA LEU A 237 8.74 -11.44 -1.54
C LEU A 237 9.45 -10.54 -0.53
N VAL A 238 8.91 -9.35 -0.24
CA VAL A 238 9.44 -8.48 0.85
C VAL A 238 9.36 -9.19 2.22
N LYS A 239 8.53 -10.25 2.39
CA LYS A 239 8.50 -11.05 3.63
C LYS A 239 9.76 -11.91 3.84
N PHE A 240 10.53 -12.19 2.79
CA PHE A 240 11.67 -13.12 2.83
C PHE A 240 13.03 -12.47 2.65
N VAL A 241 13.05 -11.22 2.22
CA VAL A 241 14.26 -10.43 2.11
C VAL A 241 14.11 -9.37 3.20
N GLY A 242 14.62 -9.66 4.39
CA GLY A 242 14.70 -8.68 5.48
C GLY A 242 15.66 -7.56 5.08
N ILE A 243 15.17 -6.70 4.20
CA ILE A 243 15.56 -5.30 4.06
C ILE A 243 14.48 -4.55 4.80
#